data_AF-A0A6V7X879-F1
#
_entry.id   AF-A0A6V7X879-F1
#
_cell.length_a   1.000
_cell.length_b   1.000
_cell.length_c   1.000
_cell.angle_alpha   90.00
_cell.angle_beta   90.00
_cell.angle_gamma   90.00
#
_symmetry.space_group_name_H-M   'P 1'
#
loop_
_entity.id
_entity.type
_entity.pdbx_description
1 polymer ?
#
loop_
_entity_poly.entity_id
_entity_poly.type
_entity_poly.pdbx_seq_one_letter_code
_entity_poly.pdbx_strand_id
1 'polypeptide(L)'
;MTLKEKDHWSWRHKIGVPDVLLRGDLFDRYDEESSSIDFGCLLRVDEYGFFLVWEARGKEAGVLDLAQLWEARPTGGNIKDLRIVAELEQRAKLTQNVANLDPLDSRIVWLTYGQDLVIVNNLYFVAATSQIAKTWRESINEFLRTYKIRFACPMQCLQKHWRYLCLSTNERGRIPLRNVVRTFASGKPEKMVHKCLADLGLSGDKVRKLKKEFFCFLSICLSFLVFFSVCFVSFLSFQKSVNFVTCCNLSHSPFCPPEIVLPCYPITTPPYNGLL
;
A
#
# COMPACT_ATOMS: atom_id res chain seq x y z
N MET A 1 14.16 27.27 25.98
CA MET A 1 12.83 26.62 25.98
C MET A 1 12.15 27.02 24.67
N THR A 2 12.47 26.34 23.57
CA THR A 2 11.98 26.71 22.23
C THR A 2 10.65 26.01 21.99
N LEU A 3 9.60 26.82 21.91
CA LEU A 3 8.26 26.43 21.52
C LEU A 3 8.31 25.81 20.12
N LYS A 4 8.05 24.51 20.02
CA LYS A 4 7.79 23.86 18.73
C LYS A 4 6.51 24.48 18.15
N GLU A 5 6.63 25.16 17.03
CA GLU A 5 5.51 25.54 16.18
C GLU A 5 4.64 24.31 15.92
N LYS A 6 3.37 24.41 16.31
CA LYS A 6 2.33 23.43 15.99
C LYS A 6 1.84 23.73 14.58
N ASP A 7 2.29 22.95 13.60
CA ASP A 7 1.70 22.93 12.28
C ASP A 7 0.21 22.55 12.36
N HIS A 8 -0.66 23.49 12.01
CA HIS A 8 -2.12 23.37 11.99
C HIS A 8 -2.61 22.57 10.76
N TRP A 9 -2.00 21.41 10.48
CA TRP A 9 -2.50 20.46 9.46
C TRP A 9 -2.18 19.00 9.79
N SER A 10 -2.00 18.67 11.07
CA SER A 10 -1.71 17.30 11.51
C SER A 10 -2.94 16.39 11.47
N TRP A 11 -3.48 16.11 10.29
CA TRP A 11 -4.21 14.85 10.07
C TRP A 11 -3.24 13.66 10.00
N ARG A 12 -1.92 13.92 9.93
CA ARG A 12 -0.87 12.96 10.28
C ARG A 12 -1.21 12.38 11.65
N HIS A 13 -1.62 11.13 11.63
CA HIS A 13 -1.76 10.20 12.74
C HIS A 13 -1.24 10.74 14.08
N LYS A 14 -2.15 10.95 15.04
CA LYS A 14 -1.78 11.17 16.44
C LYS A 14 -0.96 10.00 17.03
N ILE A 15 -0.92 8.85 16.37
CA ILE A 15 -0.12 7.67 16.72
C ILE A 15 0.52 7.14 15.43
N GLY A 16 1.81 7.44 15.24
CA GLY A 16 2.59 6.95 14.09
C GLY A 16 2.69 5.42 14.08
N VAL A 17 3.09 4.86 12.94
CA VAL A 17 3.40 3.43 12.82
C VAL A 17 4.48 3.07 13.85
N PRO A 18 4.28 2.03 14.69
CA PRO A 18 5.30 1.59 15.65
C PRO A 18 6.64 1.30 14.96
N ASP A 19 7.75 1.72 15.58
CA ASP A 19 9.07 1.60 14.96
C ASP A 19 9.45 0.15 14.60
N VAL A 20 8.97 -0.82 15.39
CA VAL A 20 9.15 -2.25 15.10
C VAL A 20 8.53 -2.62 13.75
N LEU A 21 7.29 -2.18 13.51
CA LEU A 21 6.58 -2.44 12.26
C LEU A 21 7.16 -1.64 11.09
N LEU A 22 7.64 -0.41 11.35
CA LEU A 22 8.21 0.46 10.32
C LEU A 22 9.58 -0.02 9.83
N ARG A 23 10.47 -0.40 10.76
CA ARG A 23 11.79 -0.97 10.43
C ARG A 23 11.63 -2.30 9.71
N GLY A 24 10.68 -3.11 10.19
CA GLY A 24 10.48 -4.46 9.68
C GLY A 24 11.46 -5.47 10.25
N ASP A 25 11.14 -6.74 10.07
CA ASP A 25 11.96 -7.89 10.45
C ASP A 25 11.90 -8.95 9.34
N LEU A 26 12.84 -9.89 9.37
CA LEU A 26 12.88 -11.01 8.42
C LEU A 26 12.00 -12.17 8.92
N PHE A 27 11.19 -12.70 8.01
CA PHE A 27 10.30 -13.84 8.26
C PHE A 27 10.37 -14.83 7.11
N ASP A 28 10.09 -16.10 7.39
CA ASP A 28 9.78 -17.08 6.35
C ASP A 28 8.26 -17.10 6.17
N ARG A 29 7.76 -16.80 4.97
CA ARG A 29 6.31 -16.77 4.70
C ARG A 29 5.87 -18.15 4.24
N TYR A 30 4.82 -18.68 4.86
CA TYR A 30 4.15 -19.89 4.42
C TYR A 30 2.83 -19.55 3.71
N ASP A 31 2.66 -20.10 2.51
CA ASP A 31 1.46 -19.96 1.70
C ASP A 31 0.68 -21.28 1.72
N GLU A 32 -0.49 -21.28 2.37
CA GLU A 32 -1.29 -22.50 2.58
C GLU A 32 -1.91 -23.03 1.28
N GLU A 33 -2.29 -22.16 0.35
CA GLU A 33 -2.93 -22.54 -0.92
C GLU A 33 -1.96 -23.26 -1.86
N SER A 34 -0.73 -22.73 -1.95
CA SER A 34 0.32 -23.29 -2.80
C SER A 34 1.22 -24.30 -2.09
N SER A 35 1.10 -24.43 -0.77
CA SER A 35 2.00 -25.21 0.09
C SER A 35 3.47 -24.86 -0.16
N SER A 36 3.77 -23.57 -0.33
CA SER A 36 5.11 -23.06 -0.64
C SER A 36 5.65 -22.14 0.47
N ILE A 37 6.97 -22.05 0.55
CA ILE A 37 7.67 -21.23 1.54
C ILE A 37 8.52 -20.17 0.82
N ASP A 38 8.34 -18.91 1.21
CA ASP A 38 9.21 -17.80 0.80
C ASP A 38 10.17 -17.48 1.95
N PHE A 39 11.43 -17.90 1.82
CA PHE A 39 12.44 -17.67 2.86
C PHE A 39 12.95 -16.23 2.89
N GLY A 40 13.17 -15.70 4.09
CA GLY A 40 13.84 -14.41 4.31
C GLY A 40 13.09 -13.21 3.74
N CYS A 41 11.75 -13.22 3.84
CA CYS A 41 10.90 -12.10 3.50
C CYS A 41 11.10 -10.94 4.49
N LEU A 42 11.42 -9.74 4.00
CA LEU A 42 11.38 -8.54 4.83
C LEU A 42 9.93 -8.07 4.98
N LEU A 43 9.33 -8.30 6.15
CA LEU A 43 7.98 -7.86 6.49
C LEU A 43 8.04 -6.48 7.16
N ARG A 44 7.23 -5.51 6.70
CA ARG A 44 7.13 -4.17 7.30
C ARG A 44 5.80 -3.50 7.00
N VAL A 45 5.43 -2.54 7.82
CA VAL A 45 4.35 -1.59 7.54
C VAL A 45 4.95 -0.36 6.86
N ASP A 46 4.23 0.19 5.90
CA ASP A 46 4.70 1.38 5.19
C ASP A 46 4.62 2.64 6.07
N GLU A 47 5.43 3.66 5.77
CA GLU A 47 5.51 4.91 6.56
C GLU A 47 4.18 5.66 6.76
N TYR A 48 3.21 5.46 5.85
CA TYR A 48 1.88 6.05 5.96
C TYR A 48 0.89 5.17 6.73
N GLY A 49 1.27 3.94 7.07
CA GLY A 49 0.42 2.98 7.77
C GLY A 49 -0.69 2.38 6.93
N PHE A 50 -0.67 2.51 5.60
CA PHE A 50 -1.71 2.00 4.71
C PHE A 50 -1.58 0.51 4.41
N PHE A 51 -0.35 0.01 4.30
CA PHE A 51 -0.08 -1.32 3.80
C PHE A 51 0.92 -2.08 4.67
N LEU A 52 0.65 -3.37 4.84
CA LEU A 52 1.62 -4.36 5.26
C LEU A 52 2.29 -4.92 3.99
N VAL A 53 3.62 -4.95 3.96
CA VAL A 53 4.41 -5.27 2.77
C VAL A 53 5.43 -6.33 3.14
N TRP A 54 5.58 -7.34 2.28
CA TRP A 54 6.66 -8.32 2.39
C TRP A 54 7.38 -8.47 1.05
N GLU A 55 8.70 -8.57 1.11
CA GLU A 55 9.54 -8.73 -0.07
C GLU A 55 10.51 -9.89 0.14
N ALA A 56 10.41 -10.91 -0.71
CA ALA A 56 11.33 -12.04 -0.75
C ALA A 56 12.33 -11.86 -1.89
N ARG A 57 13.55 -12.38 -1.72
CA ARG A 57 14.60 -12.24 -2.73
C ARG A 57 14.16 -12.92 -4.04
N GLY A 58 14.13 -12.14 -5.12
CA GLY A 58 13.78 -12.64 -6.46
C GLY A 58 12.29 -12.98 -6.62
N LYS A 59 11.42 -12.45 -5.76
CA LYS A 59 9.96 -12.50 -5.96
C LYS A 59 9.38 -11.09 -6.00
N GLU A 60 8.17 -10.97 -6.54
CA GLU A 60 7.42 -9.72 -6.47
C GLU A 60 7.01 -9.43 -5.02
N ALA A 61 6.98 -8.15 -4.66
CA ALA A 61 6.57 -7.73 -3.32
C ALA A 61 5.07 -8.01 -3.11
N GLY A 62 4.74 -8.67 -2.00
CA GLY A 62 3.36 -8.80 -1.55
C GLY A 62 2.92 -7.57 -0.77
N VAL A 63 1.67 -7.15 -0.98
CA VAL A 63 1.10 -5.94 -0.38
C VAL A 63 -0.31 -6.25 0.10
N LEU A 64 -0.56 -6.06 1.39
CA LEU A 64 -1.87 -6.20 2.03
C LEU A 64 -2.35 -4.84 2.53
N ASP A 65 -3.60 -4.49 2.19
CA ASP A 65 -4.28 -3.31 2.73
C ASP A 65 -4.57 -3.52 4.22
N LEU A 66 -3.99 -2.66 5.08
CA LEU A 66 -4.21 -2.75 6.52
C LEU A 66 -5.66 -2.47 6.92
N ALA A 67 -6.47 -1.84 6.06
CA ALA A 67 -7.91 -1.72 6.29
C ALA A 67 -8.67 -3.05 6.15
N GLN A 68 -8.06 -4.06 5.52
CA GLN A 68 -8.61 -5.41 5.39
C GLN A 68 -7.99 -6.39 6.39
N LEU A 69 -6.90 -6.00 7.08
CA LEU A 69 -6.30 -6.80 8.13
C LEU A 69 -7.17 -6.72 9.40
N TRP A 70 -7.55 -7.87 9.94
CA TRP A 70 -8.45 -7.92 11.10
C TRP A 70 -7.69 -8.08 12.40
N GLU A 71 -6.83 -9.09 12.49
CA GLU A 71 -6.01 -9.33 13.67
C GLU A 71 -4.77 -10.14 13.36
N ALA A 72 -3.78 -10.02 14.24
CA ALA A 72 -2.75 -11.03 14.43
C ALA A 72 -3.19 -11.98 15.54
N ARG A 73 -3.46 -13.25 15.21
CA ARG A 73 -4.01 -14.23 16.16
C ARG A 73 -3.07 -14.42 17.34
N PRO A 74 -3.55 -14.37 18.60
CA PRO A 74 -2.68 -14.43 19.78
C PRO A 74 -1.88 -15.73 19.91
N THR A 75 -2.50 -16.84 19.51
CA THR A 75 -1.88 -18.16 19.49
C THR A 75 -1.11 -18.35 18.18
N GLY A 76 0.07 -18.96 18.28
CA GLY A 76 0.80 -19.49 17.14
C GLY A 76 -0.11 -20.31 16.22
N GLY A 77 -0.07 -20.04 14.92
CA GLY A 77 -0.81 -20.85 13.94
C GLY A 77 -0.35 -22.31 13.96
N ASN A 78 -1.19 -23.21 13.47
CA ASN A 78 -0.82 -24.62 13.29
C ASN A 78 -0.68 -24.91 11.79
N ILE A 79 0.53 -25.27 11.36
CA ILE A 79 0.79 -25.75 10.00
C ILE A 79 0.55 -27.25 9.99
N LYS A 80 -0.44 -27.69 9.20
CA LYS A 80 -0.87 -29.10 9.14
C LYS A 80 0.09 -29.99 8.35
N ASP A 81 0.78 -29.44 7.36
CA ASP A 81 1.68 -30.20 6.51
C ASP A 81 3.02 -30.46 7.23
N LEU A 82 3.24 -31.73 7.58
CA LEU A 82 4.46 -32.19 8.26
C LEU A 82 5.74 -31.96 7.44
N ARG A 83 5.66 -31.91 6.10
CA ARG A 83 6.83 -31.64 5.24
C ARG A 83 7.28 -30.19 5.40
N ILE A 84 6.32 -29.26 5.38
CA ILE A 84 6.56 -27.84 5.59
C ILE A 84 7.11 -27.59 7.00
N VAL A 85 6.55 -28.26 8.00
CA VAL A 85 7.06 -28.20 9.39
C VAL A 85 8.52 -28.64 9.44
N ALA A 86 8.85 -29.80 8.85
CA ALA A 86 10.23 -30.31 8.83
C ALA A 86 11.20 -29.35 8.11
N GLU A 87 10.77 -28.75 7.00
CA GLU A 87 11.58 -27.79 6.24
C GLU A 87 11.85 -26.50 7.03
N LEU A 88 10.83 -25.93 7.68
CA LEU A 88 10.95 -24.74 8.54
C LEU A 88 11.84 -25.01 9.76
N GLU A 89 11.74 -26.20 10.35
CA GLU A 89 12.61 -26.60 11.47
C GLU A 89 14.06 -26.80 11.03
N GLN A 90 14.29 -27.45 9.88
CA GLN A 90 15.63 -27.59 9.31
C GLN A 90 16.24 -26.23 8.99
N ARG A 91 15.45 -25.33 8.39
CA ARG A 91 15.86 -23.95 8.13
C ARG A 91 16.24 -23.23 9.43
N ALA A 92 15.43 -23.35 10.48
CA ALA A 92 15.71 -22.74 11.77
C ALA A 92 17.05 -23.22 12.36
N LYS A 93 17.33 -24.54 12.31
CA LYS A 93 18.61 -25.13 12.76
C LYS A 93 19.82 -24.58 12.00
N LEU A 94 19.68 -24.31 10.70
CA LEU A 94 20.75 -23.77 9.87
C LEU A 94 21.02 -22.29 10.11
N THR A 95 19.99 -21.52 10.49
CA THR A 95 20.11 -20.07 10.65
C THR A 95 20.37 -19.65 12.09
N GLN A 96 19.97 -20.47 13.06
CA GLN A 96 20.10 -20.17 14.47
C GLN A 96 21.14 -21.09 15.11
N ASN A 97 22.22 -20.49 15.59
CA ASN A 97 23.26 -21.19 16.36
C ASN A 97 22.83 -21.46 17.82
N VAL A 98 21.55 -21.78 18.05
CA VAL A 98 20.97 -21.97 19.39
C VAL A 98 20.66 -23.45 19.58
N ALA A 99 21.20 -24.05 20.64
CA ALA A 99 21.05 -25.47 20.94
C ALA A 99 19.58 -25.90 21.22
N ASN A 100 18.75 -24.96 21.66
CA ASN A 100 17.30 -25.14 21.86
C ASN A 100 16.55 -24.13 21.01
N LEU A 101 15.91 -24.60 19.94
CA LEU A 101 15.01 -23.80 19.13
C LEU A 101 13.66 -23.70 19.81
N ASP A 102 13.08 -22.50 19.78
CA ASP A 102 11.69 -22.31 20.21
C ASP A 102 10.75 -23.16 19.34
N PRO A 103 9.69 -23.75 19.92
CA PRO A 103 8.64 -24.45 19.19
C PRO A 103 8.13 -23.64 18.00
N LEU A 104 7.89 -24.30 16.85
CA LEU A 104 7.52 -23.63 15.60
C LEU A 104 6.26 -22.76 15.75
N ASP A 105 5.24 -23.28 16.43
CA ASP A 105 3.99 -22.58 16.72
C ASP A 105 4.23 -21.23 17.41
N SER A 106 5.08 -21.18 18.43
CA SER A 106 5.39 -19.94 19.16
C SER A 106 5.99 -18.83 18.28
N ARG A 107 6.66 -19.22 17.19
CA ARG A 107 7.34 -18.34 16.23
C ARG A 107 6.44 -17.86 15.08
N ILE A 108 5.21 -18.36 14.99
CA ILE A 108 4.29 -17.98 13.91
C ILE A 108 3.53 -16.70 14.25
N VAL A 109 3.57 -15.75 13.32
CA VAL A 109 2.64 -14.62 13.22
C VAL A 109 1.56 -15.01 12.22
N TRP A 110 0.38 -15.36 12.73
CA TRP A 110 -0.78 -15.70 11.93
C TRP A 110 -1.71 -14.49 11.81
N LEU A 111 -1.83 -13.97 10.59
CA LEU A 111 -2.67 -12.82 10.27
C LEU A 111 -3.95 -13.28 9.58
N THR A 112 -5.08 -12.72 9.98
CA THR A 112 -6.37 -12.90 9.31
C THR A 112 -6.81 -11.61 8.63
N TYR A 113 -7.29 -11.72 7.39
CA TYR A 113 -7.71 -10.56 6.60
C TYR A 113 -8.84 -10.91 5.64
N GLY A 114 -9.62 -9.90 5.26
CA GLY A 114 -10.74 -10.09 4.34
C GLY A 114 -11.51 -8.80 4.08
N GLN A 115 -12.26 -8.79 2.97
CA GLN A 115 -13.17 -7.69 2.64
C GLN A 115 -14.53 -7.82 3.31
N ASP A 116 -14.98 -9.07 3.52
CA ASP A 116 -16.23 -9.41 4.18
C ASP A 116 -15.97 -10.41 5.31
N LEU A 117 -16.93 -10.53 6.24
CA LEU A 117 -16.80 -11.38 7.43
C LEU A 117 -16.96 -12.88 7.13
N VAL A 118 -17.18 -13.27 5.87
CA VAL A 118 -17.49 -14.65 5.47
C VAL A 118 -16.25 -15.32 4.89
N ILE A 119 -15.53 -14.62 4.02
CA ILE A 119 -14.32 -15.11 3.35
C ILE A 119 -13.11 -14.61 4.12
N VAL A 120 -12.63 -15.46 5.04
CA VAL A 120 -11.45 -15.20 5.85
C VAL A 120 -10.23 -15.74 5.14
N ASN A 121 -9.26 -14.88 4.86
CA ASN A 121 -7.97 -15.25 4.31
C ASN A 121 -6.91 -15.25 5.41
N ASN A 122 -5.91 -16.13 5.28
CA ASN A 122 -4.84 -16.29 6.26
C ASN A 122 -3.47 -15.97 5.65
N LEU A 123 -2.60 -15.33 6.41
CA LEU A 123 -1.16 -15.23 6.11
C LEU A 123 -0.36 -15.75 7.30
N TYR A 124 0.68 -16.51 7.01
CA TYR A 124 1.56 -17.08 8.00
C TYR A 124 2.99 -16.58 7.77
N PHE A 125 3.55 -15.92 8.79
CA PHE A 125 4.93 -15.47 8.81
C PHE A 125 5.65 -16.12 9.99
N VAL A 126 6.75 -16.84 9.73
CA VAL A 126 7.55 -17.53 10.73
C VAL A 126 8.73 -16.66 11.09
N ALA A 127 8.78 -16.20 12.34
CA ALA A 127 9.87 -15.39 12.84
C ALA A 127 11.11 -16.24 13.14
N ALA A 128 12.26 -15.58 13.25
CA ALA A 128 13.45 -16.20 13.80
C ALA A 128 13.18 -16.68 15.24
N THR A 129 12.68 -15.82 16.13
CA THR A 129 12.49 -16.14 17.56
C THR A 129 11.03 -15.96 18.00
N SER A 130 10.63 -16.67 19.06
CA SER A 130 9.29 -16.53 19.64
C SER A 130 9.02 -15.11 20.14
N GLN A 131 10.07 -14.43 20.63
CA GLN A 131 10.00 -13.06 21.09
C GLN A 131 9.67 -12.07 19.96
N ILE A 132 10.30 -12.20 18.78
CA ILE A 132 9.98 -11.37 17.62
C ILE A 132 8.53 -11.60 17.21
N ALA A 133 8.11 -12.86 17.09
CA ALA A 133 6.74 -13.20 16.72
C ALA A 133 5.71 -12.59 17.69
N LYS A 134 5.98 -12.70 19.00
CA LYS A 134 5.13 -12.11 20.05
C LYS A 134 5.04 -10.60 19.93
N THR A 135 6.18 -9.91 19.84
CA THR A 135 6.22 -8.45 19.71
C THR A 135 5.49 -7.99 18.45
N TRP A 136 5.59 -8.72 17.34
CA TRP A 136 4.85 -8.42 16.11
C TRP A 136 3.34 -8.59 16.27
N ARG A 137 2.87 -9.70 16.86
CA ARG A 137 1.44 -9.92 17.13
C ARG A 137 0.85 -8.81 17.99
N GLU A 138 1.53 -8.46 19.07
CA GLU A 138 1.11 -7.39 20.00
C GLU A 138 1.11 -6.03 19.30
N SER A 139 2.18 -5.69 18.58
CA SER A 139 2.33 -4.41 17.89
C SER A 139 1.28 -4.23 16.78
N ILE A 140 0.99 -5.27 16.00
CA ILE A 140 -0.05 -5.24 14.95
C ILE A 140 -1.41 -5.01 15.59
N ASN A 141 -1.78 -5.77 16.62
CA ASN A 141 -3.10 -5.64 17.24
C ASN A 141 -3.29 -4.29 17.94
N GLU A 142 -2.25 -3.78 18.60
CA GLU A 142 -2.28 -2.44 19.19
C GLU A 142 -2.40 -1.35 18.12
N PHE A 143 -1.68 -1.52 17.02
CA PHE A 143 -1.79 -0.63 15.87
C PHE A 143 -3.20 -0.66 15.30
N LEU A 144 -3.78 -1.83 15.02
CA LEU A 144 -5.13 -2.00 14.45
C LEU A 144 -6.23 -1.42 15.36
N ARG A 145 -6.13 -1.57 16.68
CA ARG A 145 -7.06 -0.94 17.64
C ARG A 145 -7.07 0.60 17.51
N THR A 146 -5.92 1.15 17.19
CA THR A 146 -5.68 2.59 17.03
C THR A 146 -5.92 3.06 15.60
N TYR A 147 -5.87 2.13 14.64
CA TYR A 147 -5.96 2.32 13.21
C TYR A 147 -7.38 2.72 12.79
N LYS A 148 -7.74 3.97 13.09
CA LYS A 148 -9.01 4.57 12.68
C LYS A 148 -8.91 5.23 11.31
N ILE A 149 -8.33 4.54 10.32
CA ILE A 149 -8.36 5.07 8.94
C ILE A 149 -9.68 4.72 8.28
N ARG A 150 -10.67 5.59 8.48
CA ARG A 150 -11.70 5.81 7.45
C ARG A 150 -11.14 6.90 6.54
N PHE A 151 -10.70 6.54 5.34
CA PHE A 151 -10.16 7.49 4.36
C PHE A 151 -11.23 8.53 4.03
N ALA A 152 -11.17 9.71 4.67
CA ALA A 152 -12.29 10.66 4.65
C ALA A 152 -12.19 11.65 3.49
N CYS A 153 -10.97 11.92 2.99
CA CYS A 153 -10.77 12.88 1.90
C CYS A 153 -10.22 12.22 0.62
N PRO A 154 -10.65 12.67 -0.58
CA PRO A 154 -10.16 12.15 -1.85
C PRO A 154 -8.63 12.17 -1.99
N MET A 155 -7.96 13.15 -1.39
CA MET A 155 -6.50 13.26 -1.42
C MET A 155 -5.82 12.09 -0.69
N GLN A 156 -6.35 11.66 0.46
CA GLN A 156 -5.82 10.49 1.19
C GLN A 156 -6.08 9.20 0.42
N CYS A 157 -7.24 9.06 -0.21
CA CYS A 157 -7.52 7.94 -1.11
C CYS A 157 -6.52 7.92 -2.27
N LEU A 158 -6.21 9.07 -2.86
CA LEU A 158 -5.24 9.19 -3.94
C LEU A 158 -3.84 8.79 -3.49
N GLN A 159 -3.42 9.31 -2.34
CA GLN A 159 -2.14 9.00 -1.73
C GLN A 159 -1.99 7.50 -1.44
N LYS A 160 -3.06 6.86 -0.95
CA LYS A 160 -3.11 5.41 -0.74
C LYS A 160 -2.88 4.64 -2.05
N HIS A 161 -3.58 4.99 -3.13
CA HIS A 161 -3.42 4.32 -4.43
C HIS A 161 -2.03 4.55 -5.03
N TRP A 162 -1.51 5.78 -4.94
CA TRP A 162 -0.13 6.08 -5.34
C TRP A 162 0.87 5.22 -4.55
N ARG A 163 0.66 5.11 -3.23
CA ARG A 163 1.52 4.32 -2.36
C ARG A 163 1.47 2.84 -2.70
N TYR A 164 0.28 2.28 -2.95
CA TYR A 164 0.11 0.92 -3.43
C TYR A 164 0.97 0.64 -4.67
N LEU A 165 0.87 1.49 -5.69
CA LEU A 165 1.64 1.32 -6.92
C LEU A 165 3.16 1.36 -6.68
N CYS A 166 3.63 2.21 -5.76
CA CYS A 166 5.05 2.31 -5.41
C CYS A 166 5.58 1.08 -4.65
N LEU A 167 4.70 0.36 -3.94
CA LEU A 167 5.02 -0.84 -3.17
C LEU A 167 4.87 -2.11 -4.00
N SER A 168 3.90 -2.17 -4.90
CA SER A 168 3.64 -3.31 -5.79
C SER A 168 4.56 -3.32 -7.00
N THR A 169 5.87 -3.46 -6.74
CA THR A 169 6.90 -3.55 -7.77
C THR A 169 7.31 -4.98 -8.10
N ASN A 170 7.74 -5.21 -9.34
CA ASN A 170 8.36 -6.46 -9.76
C ASN A 170 9.72 -6.69 -9.09
N GLU A 171 10.29 -7.88 -9.27
CA GLU A 171 11.66 -8.28 -8.85
C GLU A 171 12.76 -7.28 -9.24
N ARG A 172 12.55 -6.50 -10.31
CA ARG A 172 13.48 -5.47 -10.79
C ARG A 172 13.24 -4.08 -10.16
N GLY A 173 12.37 -3.98 -9.16
CA GLY A 173 11.97 -2.72 -8.51
C GLY A 173 11.15 -1.78 -9.41
N ARG A 174 10.48 -2.32 -10.44
CA ARG A 174 9.69 -1.55 -11.42
C ARG A 174 8.20 -1.76 -11.21
N ILE A 175 7.41 -0.70 -11.42
CA ILE A 175 5.94 -0.77 -11.29
C ILE A 175 5.36 -1.47 -12.53
N PRO A 176 4.59 -2.55 -12.37
CA PRO A 176 3.96 -3.25 -13.48
C PRO A 176 2.82 -2.42 -14.07
N LEU A 177 2.75 -2.33 -15.39
CA LEU A 177 1.64 -1.65 -16.08
C LEU A 177 0.29 -2.25 -15.72
N ARG A 178 0.22 -3.58 -15.53
CA ARG A 178 -0.99 -4.28 -15.09
C ARG A 178 -1.53 -3.75 -13.77
N ASN A 179 -0.65 -3.35 -12.83
CA ASN A 179 -1.07 -2.84 -11.52
C ASN A 179 -1.69 -1.44 -11.69
N VAL A 180 -1.06 -0.60 -12.52
CA VAL A 180 -1.59 0.72 -12.89
C VAL A 180 -2.97 0.59 -13.54
N VAL A 181 -3.09 -0.24 -14.58
CA VAL A 181 -4.34 -0.45 -15.30
C VAL A 181 -5.43 -0.96 -14.36
N ARG A 182 -5.15 -1.98 -13.54
CA ARG A 182 -6.10 -2.53 -12.57
C ARG A 182 -6.57 -1.48 -11.56
N THR A 183 -5.68 -0.61 -11.08
CA THR A 183 -6.02 0.46 -10.15
C THR A 183 -6.96 1.50 -10.77
N PHE A 184 -6.80 1.86 -12.04
CA PHE A 184 -7.62 2.90 -12.69
C PHE A 184 -8.79 2.38 -13.50
N ALA A 185 -8.83 1.09 -13.83
CA ALA A 185 -9.90 0.53 -14.63
C ALA A 185 -11.25 0.71 -13.91
N SER A 186 -11.38 0.41 -12.62
CA SER A 186 -12.56 0.71 -11.75
C SER A 186 -13.92 0.88 -12.47
N GLY A 187 -14.35 -0.13 -13.24
CA GLY A 187 -15.64 -0.13 -13.98
C GLY A 187 -15.63 0.55 -15.36
N LYS A 188 -14.51 1.13 -15.78
CA LYS A 188 -14.19 1.63 -17.13
C LYS A 188 -13.38 0.58 -17.91
N PRO A 189 -13.45 0.59 -19.26
CA PRO A 189 -12.66 -0.32 -20.07
C PRO A 189 -11.16 -0.02 -19.95
N GLU A 190 -10.34 -1.05 -19.76
CA GLU A 190 -8.87 -0.94 -19.65
C GLU A 190 -8.24 -0.20 -20.84
N LYS A 191 -8.86 -0.30 -22.03
CA LYS A 191 -8.46 0.42 -23.26
C LYS A 191 -8.37 1.93 -23.05
N MET A 192 -9.26 2.51 -22.24
CA MET A 192 -9.21 3.94 -21.92
C MET A 192 -7.97 4.29 -21.11
N VAL A 193 -7.64 3.48 -20.10
CA VAL A 193 -6.43 3.67 -19.28
C VAL A 193 -5.18 3.53 -20.14
N HIS A 194 -5.13 2.54 -21.03
CA HIS A 194 -4.03 2.39 -21.99
C HIS A 194 -3.88 3.59 -22.93
N LYS A 195 -4.99 4.15 -23.42
CA LYS A 195 -4.97 5.36 -24.24
C LYS A 195 -4.40 6.55 -23.45
N CYS A 196 -4.90 6.80 -22.24
CA CYS A 196 -4.38 7.88 -21.39
C CYS A 196 -2.88 7.72 -21.11
N LEU A 197 -2.43 6.50 -20.82
CA LEU A 197 -1.01 6.21 -20.62
C LEU A 197 -0.21 6.42 -21.89
N ALA A 198 -0.76 6.13 -23.07
CA ALA A 198 -0.13 6.40 -24.35
C ALA A 198 -0.03 7.90 -24.66
N ASP A 199 -1.10 8.66 -24.40
CA ASP A 199 -1.15 10.11 -24.57
C ASP A 199 -0.14 10.81 -23.64
N LEU A 200 0.11 10.25 -22.45
CA LEU A 200 1.14 10.70 -21.51
C LEU A 200 2.56 10.22 -21.87
N GLY A 201 2.73 9.47 -22.96
CA GLY A 201 4.03 8.91 -23.37
C GLY A 201 4.56 7.80 -22.44
N LEU A 202 3.68 7.23 -21.61
CA LEU A 202 3.96 6.17 -20.65
C LEU A 202 3.62 4.78 -21.19
N SER A 203 3.33 4.63 -22.49
CA SER A 203 3.10 3.34 -23.15
C SER A 203 4.35 2.85 -23.90
N GLY A 204 4.43 1.53 -24.15
CA GLY A 204 5.53 0.89 -24.91
C GLY A 204 6.83 0.72 -24.13
N ASP A 205 7.98 0.86 -24.80
CA ASP A 205 9.31 0.57 -24.25
C ASP A 205 9.74 1.49 -23.10
N LYS A 206 9.09 2.65 -22.96
CA LYS A 206 9.28 3.60 -21.86
C LYS A 206 8.67 3.10 -20.54
N VAL A 207 7.68 2.20 -20.58
CA VAL A 207 7.13 1.49 -19.40
C VAL A 207 8.24 0.73 -18.67
N ARG A 208 9.22 0.21 -19.42
CA ARG A 208 10.38 -0.49 -18.85
C ARG A 208 11.24 0.42 -17.95
N LYS A 209 11.06 1.75 -17.99
CA LYS A 209 11.84 2.73 -17.23
C LYS A 209 11.08 3.38 -16.07
N LEU A 210 9.87 2.91 -15.72
CA LEU A 210 9.12 3.44 -14.57
C LEU A 210 9.84 3.12 -13.25
N LYS A 211 10.77 4.00 -12.87
CA LYS A 211 11.39 4.05 -11.53
C LYS A 211 10.42 4.71 -10.55
N LYS A 212 10.56 4.38 -9.26
CA LYS A 212 9.78 4.97 -8.14
C LYS A 212 9.76 6.52 -8.18
N GLU A 213 10.84 7.14 -8.67
CA GLU A 213 11.02 8.60 -8.73
C GLU A 213 10.19 9.29 -9.83
N PHE A 214 9.85 8.60 -10.93
CA PHE A 214 9.10 9.22 -12.05
C PHE A 214 7.60 9.37 -11.76
N PHE A 215 7.10 8.73 -10.70
CA PHE A 215 5.67 8.67 -10.37
C PHE A 215 5.16 9.87 -9.55
N CYS A 216 6.04 10.78 -9.12
CA CYS A 216 5.63 12.07 -8.55
C CYS A 216 4.79 12.87 -9.58
N PHE A 217 5.14 12.75 -10.86
CA PHE A 217 4.38 13.34 -11.97
C PHE A 217 3.02 12.65 -12.18
N LEU A 218 2.95 11.33 -11.98
CA LEU A 218 1.66 10.63 -12.04
C LEU A 218 0.75 11.04 -10.89
N SER A 219 1.24 11.35 -9.69
CA SER A 219 0.41 11.90 -8.59
C SER A 219 -0.38 13.14 -9.02
N ILE A 220 0.23 14.02 -9.83
CA ILE A 220 -0.41 15.20 -10.39
C ILE A 220 -1.44 14.80 -11.47
N CYS A 221 -1.09 13.90 -12.40
CA CYS A 221 -2.03 13.41 -13.42
C CYS A 221 -3.18 12.57 -12.84
N LEU A 222 -2.93 11.80 -11.79
CA LEU A 222 -3.89 11.07 -10.96
C LEU A 222 -4.87 12.04 -10.32
N SER A 223 -4.38 13.19 -9.86
CA SER A 223 -5.24 14.26 -9.31
C SER A 223 -6.20 14.75 -10.39
N PHE A 224 -5.75 14.95 -11.63
CA PHE A 224 -6.58 15.36 -12.76
C PHE A 224 -7.55 14.26 -13.25
N LEU A 225 -7.11 13.00 -13.35
CA LEU A 225 -7.95 11.87 -13.76
C LEU A 225 -8.98 11.47 -12.71
N VAL A 226 -8.65 11.58 -11.41
CA VAL A 226 -9.59 11.41 -10.30
C VAL A 226 -10.52 12.61 -10.19
N PHE A 227 -10.06 13.85 -10.45
CA PHE A 227 -10.99 14.98 -10.60
C PHE A 227 -12.02 14.72 -11.71
N PHE A 228 -11.60 14.20 -12.87
CA PHE A 228 -12.55 13.94 -13.96
C PHE A 228 -13.38 12.65 -13.78
N SER A 229 -12.85 11.61 -13.13
CA SER A 229 -13.53 10.31 -12.98
C SER A 229 -14.31 10.17 -11.68
N VAL A 230 -13.81 10.73 -10.58
CA VAL A 230 -14.40 10.61 -9.23
C VAL A 230 -15.25 11.83 -8.89
N CYS A 231 -14.88 13.05 -9.30
CA CYS A 231 -15.78 14.20 -9.14
C CYS A 231 -16.94 14.24 -10.15
N PHE A 232 -17.11 13.25 -11.03
CA PHE A 232 -18.38 13.12 -11.78
C PHE A 232 -19.31 12.11 -11.10
N VAL A 233 -18.81 10.93 -10.71
CA VAL A 233 -19.66 9.87 -10.14
C VAL A 233 -19.93 10.06 -8.65
N SER A 234 -18.92 10.47 -7.85
CA SER A 234 -19.12 10.74 -6.42
C SER A 234 -19.77 12.10 -6.17
N PHE A 235 -19.55 13.09 -7.04
CA PHE A 235 -20.22 14.39 -6.95
C PHE A 235 -21.72 14.30 -7.28
N LEU A 236 -22.14 13.43 -8.20
CA LEU A 236 -23.57 13.17 -8.47
C LEU A 236 -24.28 12.45 -7.32
N SER A 237 -23.58 11.56 -6.59
CA SER A 237 -24.13 10.93 -5.36
C SER A 237 -24.07 11.85 -4.14
N PHE A 238 -23.13 12.80 -4.09
CA PHE A 238 -22.95 13.73 -2.97
C PHE A 238 -23.75 15.05 -3.13
N GLN A 239 -24.01 15.51 -4.36
CA GLN A 239 -24.88 16.66 -4.63
C GLN A 239 -26.35 16.43 -4.26
N LYS A 240 -26.80 15.17 -4.13
CA LYS A 240 -28.15 14.88 -3.63
C LYS A 240 -28.32 15.13 -2.12
N SER A 241 -27.24 15.37 -1.36
CA SER A 241 -27.34 15.53 0.10
C SER A 241 -26.82 16.83 0.69
N VAL A 242 -25.86 17.57 0.11
CA VAL A 242 -25.35 18.79 0.78
C VAL A 242 -24.87 19.85 -0.23
N ASN A 243 -25.43 21.06 -0.15
CA ASN A 243 -24.92 22.26 -0.80
C ASN A 243 -23.60 22.69 -0.15
N PHE A 244 -22.46 22.57 -0.83
CA PHE A 244 -21.28 23.36 -0.48
C PHE A 244 -20.43 23.72 -1.70
N VAL A 245 -20.20 25.02 -1.82
CA VAL A 245 -19.41 25.72 -2.83
C VAL A 245 -17.96 25.86 -2.32
N THR A 246 -17.02 26.04 -3.25
CA THR A 246 -15.63 26.50 -3.10
C THR A 246 -14.57 25.54 -2.56
N CYS A 247 -13.59 25.18 -3.40
CA CYS A 247 -12.21 25.69 -3.31
C CYS A 247 -11.30 25.03 -4.37
N CYS A 248 -10.97 25.78 -5.43
CA CYS A 248 -9.81 25.51 -6.28
C CYS A 248 -8.92 26.75 -6.27
N ASN A 249 -7.82 26.70 -5.52
CA ASN A 249 -6.66 27.55 -5.71
C ASN A 249 -5.43 26.70 -5.35
N LEU A 250 -4.81 26.11 -6.38
CA LEU A 250 -3.73 25.13 -6.33
C LEU A 250 -2.41 25.75 -6.83
N SER A 251 -2.07 26.95 -6.36
CA SER A 251 -0.79 27.61 -6.69
C SER A 251 0.35 27.28 -5.72
N HIS A 252 0.10 26.62 -4.60
CA HIS A 252 1.12 26.26 -3.60
C HIS A 252 0.97 24.82 -3.10
N SER A 253 1.45 23.86 -3.91
CA SER A 253 1.68 22.49 -3.44
C SER A 253 3.12 22.38 -2.92
N PRO A 254 3.37 21.99 -1.65
CA PRO A 254 4.71 21.87 -1.07
C PRO A 254 5.45 20.59 -1.50
N PHE A 255 4.97 19.87 -2.52
CA PHE A 255 5.50 18.58 -2.94
C PHE A 255 6.44 18.63 -4.16
N CYS A 256 6.74 19.81 -4.71
CA CYS A 256 7.75 19.97 -5.76
C CYS A 256 9.09 20.47 -5.17
N PRO A 257 10.24 19.85 -5.50
CA PRO A 257 11.52 20.52 -5.32
C PRO A 257 11.57 21.81 -6.18
N PRO A 258 12.24 22.88 -5.70
CA PRO A 258 12.16 24.21 -6.31
C PRO A 258 12.77 24.34 -7.72
N GLU A 259 13.40 23.29 -8.26
CA GLU A 259 14.12 23.35 -9.54
C GLU A 259 13.31 22.95 -10.78
N ILE A 260 12.04 22.56 -10.64
CA ILE A 260 11.19 22.18 -11.78
C ILE A 260 10.20 23.30 -12.09
N VAL A 261 10.69 24.33 -12.81
CA VAL A 261 9.82 25.33 -13.45
C VAL A 261 9.32 24.73 -14.76
N LEU A 262 8.06 24.29 -14.80
CA LEU A 262 7.40 23.91 -16.06
C LEU A 262 6.68 25.13 -16.65
N PRO A 263 6.75 25.34 -17.98
CA PRO A 263 6.05 26.45 -18.63
C PRO A 263 4.54 26.22 -18.60
N CYS A 264 3.80 27.18 -18.05
CA CYS A 264 2.35 27.25 -18.15
C CYS A 264 1.97 27.51 -19.61
N TYR A 265 1.42 26.53 -20.32
CA TYR A 265 0.72 26.78 -21.58
C TYR A 265 -0.75 27.13 -21.28
N PRO A 266 -1.26 28.28 -21.77
CA PRO A 266 -2.66 28.64 -21.57
C PRO A 266 -3.58 27.71 -22.38
N ILE A 267 -4.58 27.14 -21.72
CA ILE A 267 -5.68 26.41 -22.35
C ILE A 267 -6.62 27.46 -22.95
N THR A 268 -6.57 27.67 -24.26
CA THR A 268 -7.57 28.47 -24.98
C THR A 268 -8.85 27.64 -25.14
N THR A 269 -9.95 28.08 -24.53
CA THR A 269 -11.29 27.54 -24.78
C THR A 269 -11.80 27.99 -26.16
N PRO A 270 -12.46 27.12 -26.95
CA PRO A 270 -13.13 27.57 -28.17
C PRO A 270 -14.44 28.29 -27.83
N PRO A 271 -14.86 29.31 -28.63
CA PRO A 271 -16.08 30.05 -28.36
C PRO A 271 -17.34 29.23 -28.66
N TYR A 272 -18.30 29.30 -27.75
CA TYR A 272 -19.66 28.82 -27.88
C TYR A 272 -20.39 29.67 -28.94
N ASN A 273 -20.67 29.11 -30.11
CA ASN A 273 -21.64 29.71 -31.04
C ASN A 273 -23.03 29.18 -30.68
N GLY A 274 -23.85 30.05 -30.09
CA GLY A 274 -25.30 29.84 -29.99
C GLY A 274 -25.93 30.01 -31.37
N LEU A 275 -26.70 29.02 -31.79
CA LEU A 275 -27.63 29.13 -32.92
C LEU A 275 -29.05 29.31 -32.36
N LEU A 276 -29.74 30.29 -32.95
CA LEU A 276 -31.17 30.58 -32.85
C LEU A 276 -32.05 29.35 -33.08
#